data_AF-I9VJV4-F1
#
_entry.id   AF-I9VJV4-F1
#
_cell.length_a   1.000
_cell.length_b   1.000
_cell.length_c   1.000
_cell.angle_alpha   90.00
_cell.angle_beta   90.00
_cell.angle_gamma   90.00
#
_symmetry.space_group_name_H-M   'P 1'
#
loop_
_entity.id
_entity.type
_entity.pdbx_description
1 polymer ?
#
loop_
_entity_poly.entity_id
_entity_poly.type
_entity_poly.pdbx_seq_one_letter_code
_entity_poly.pdbx_strand_id
1 'polypeptide(L)'
;MMYFTNSLSIISPKNRAWKKLVDWIRRFEHILILDECSLDALKMEIEAKVNEINAEHPKLKPIIFSGDNSQISGCISARVMSCGCPDTVFNLNYCVVKSTYAFSEDNSKETILLDSQKGGQS
;
A
#
# COMPACT_ATOMS: atom_id res chain seq x y z
N MET A 1 14.45 -1.88 5.24
CA MET A 1 14.34 -2.33 3.82
C MET A 1 13.36 -1.41 3.15
N MET A 2 13.60 -0.99 1.90
CA MET A 2 12.63 -0.17 1.16
C MET A 2 11.56 -1.06 0.52
N TYR A 3 10.36 -0.52 0.35
CA TYR A 3 9.25 -1.17 -0.34
C TYR A 3 8.71 -0.25 -1.43
N PHE A 4 8.05 -0.84 -2.42
CA PHE A 4 7.40 -0.10 -3.49
C PHE A 4 5.97 -0.60 -3.66
N THR A 5 5.00 0.30 -3.77
CA THR A 5 3.62 -0.07 -4.09
C THR A 5 3.48 -0.26 -5.60
N ASN A 6 3.40 -1.51 -6.04
CA ASN A 6 3.51 -1.85 -7.46
C ASN A 6 2.18 -1.85 -8.22
N SER A 7 1.06 -2.15 -7.56
CA SER A 7 -0.24 -2.11 -8.24
C SER A 7 -1.39 -1.80 -7.30
N LEU A 8 -2.33 -1.02 -7.79
CA LEU A 8 -3.58 -0.71 -7.13
C LEU A 8 -4.76 -1.20 -7.99
N SER A 9 -5.42 -2.26 -7.55
CA SER A 9 -6.66 -2.75 -8.15
C SER A 9 -7.85 -2.19 -7.40
N ILE A 10 -8.72 -1.45 -8.09
CA ILE A 10 -9.92 -0.83 -7.54
C ILE A 10 -11.16 -1.46 -8.17
N ILE A 11 -12.18 -1.76 -7.37
CA ILE A 11 -13.52 -2.09 -7.88
C ILE A 11 -14.39 -0.83 -7.91
N SER A 12 -15.23 -0.71 -8.95
CA SER A 12 -16.18 0.40 -9.10
C SER A 12 -16.97 0.64 -7.81
N PRO A 13 -16.91 1.87 -7.24
CA PRO A 13 -17.59 2.18 -5.99
C PRO A 13 -19.10 1.94 -6.07
N LYS A 14 -19.64 1.11 -5.16
CA LYS A 14 -21.09 0.87 -5.07
C LYS A 14 -21.84 1.95 -4.30
N ASN A 15 -21.14 2.77 -3.51
CA ASN A 15 -21.72 3.81 -2.66
C ASN A 15 -20.70 4.95 -2.37
N ARG A 16 -21.17 6.00 -1.66
CA ARG A 16 -20.33 7.17 -1.32
C ARG A 16 -19.14 6.84 -0.41
N ALA A 17 -19.29 5.90 0.53
CA ALA A 17 -18.22 5.48 1.43
C ALA A 17 -17.06 4.84 0.65
N TRP A 18 -17.38 3.95 -0.29
CA TRP A 18 -16.40 3.30 -1.15
C TRP A 18 -15.69 4.33 -2.03
N LYS A 19 -16.44 5.28 -2.59
CA LYS A 19 -15.87 6.32 -3.44
C LYS A 19 -14.86 7.16 -2.65
N LYS A 20 -15.20 7.58 -1.42
CA LYS A 20 -14.31 8.34 -0.55
C LYS A 20 -13.00 7.57 -0.26
N LEU A 21 -13.10 6.27 0.04
CA LEU A 21 -11.92 5.42 0.30
C LEU A 21 -11.07 5.21 -0.96
N VAL A 22 -11.72 4.93 -2.10
CA VAL A 22 -11.06 4.70 -3.40
C VAL A 22 -10.34 5.96 -3.88
N ASP A 23 -10.98 7.13 -3.79
CA ASP A 23 -10.35 8.39 -4.20
C ASP A 23 -9.16 8.73 -3.29
N TRP A 24 -9.25 8.36 -2.01
CA TRP A 24 -8.18 8.59 -1.03
C TRP A 24 -6.97 7.65 -1.23
N ILE A 25 -7.19 6.34 -1.46
CA ILE A 25 -6.11 5.33 -1.53
C ILE A 25 -5.23 5.48 -2.77
N ARG A 26 -5.76 6.08 -3.84
CA ARG A 26 -5.02 6.32 -5.10
C ARG A 26 -3.71 7.08 -4.93
N ARG A 27 -3.57 7.88 -3.86
CA ARG A 27 -2.33 8.61 -3.56
C ARG A 27 -1.13 7.68 -3.29
N PHE A 28 -1.39 6.44 -2.90
CA PHE A 28 -0.37 5.46 -2.53
C PHE A 28 -0.06 4.49 -3.67
N GLU A 29 -0.56 4.74 -4.89
CA GLU A 29 -0.18 3.98 -6.07
C GLU A 29 1.22 4.43 -6.55
N HIS A 30 2.11 3.46 -6.81
CA HIS A 30 3.46 3.70 -7.34
C HIS A 30 4.34 4.63 -6.47
N ILE A 31 4.32 4.41 -5.16
CA ILE A 31 5.15 5.15 -4.21
C ILE A 31 6.27 4.27 -3.65
N LEU A 32 7.38 4.92 -3.31
CA LEU A 32 8.47 4.33 -2.55
C LEU A 32 8.21 4.52 -1.04
N ILE A 33 8.36 3.45 -0.28
CA ILE A 33 8.25 3.40 1.17
C ILE A 33 9.66 3.13 1.72
N LEU A 34 10.16 4.02 2.57
CA LEU A 34 11.59 4.08 2.90
C LEU A 34 12.07 2.92 3.78
N ASP A 35 11.21 2.43 4.66
CA ASP A 35 11.56 1.45 5.68
C ASP A 35 10.33 0.68 6.18
N GLU A 36 10.56 -0.29 7.07
CA GLU A 36 9.52 -1.15 7.65
C GLU A 36 8.56 -0.38 8.57
N CYS A 37 9.06 0.59 9.34
CA CYS A 37 8.22 1.45 10.17
C CYS A 37 7.30 2.31 9.30
N SER A 38 7.81 2.83 8.17
CA SER A 38 7.00 3.53 7.17
C SER A 38 5.92 2.63 6.54
N LEU A 39 6.20 1.34 6.32
CA LEU A 39 5.21 0.38 5.82
C LEU A 39 4.12 0.09 6.86
N ASP A 40 4.49 -0.09 8.13
CA ASP A 40 3.53 -0.31 9.21
C ASP A 40 2.68 0.94 9.48
N ALA A 41 3.29 2.13 9.44
CA ALA A 41 2.57 3.39 9.52
C ALA A 41 1.55 3.55 8.38
N LEU A 42 1.92 3.17 7.14
CA LEU A 42 0.99 3.17 6.01
C LEU A 42 -0.19 2.23 6.25
N LYS A 43 0.05 1.01 6.75
CA LYS A 43 -1.04 0.06 7.08
C LYS A 43 -1.98 0.63 8.14
N MET A 44 -1.43 1.21 9.21
CA MET A 44 -2.21 1.85 10.27
C MET A 44 -3.00 3.06 9.77
N GLU A 45 -2.42 3.89 8.89
CA GLU A 45 -3.10 5.05 8.31
C GLU A 45 -4.31 4.60 7.44
N ILE A 46 -4.13 3.54 6.65
CA ILE A 46 -5.21 2.97 5.84
C ILE A 46 -6.31 2.38 6.74
N GLU A 47 -5.95 1.64 7.78
CA GLU A 47 -6.91 1.08 8.74
C GLU A 47 -7.69 2.18 9.47
N ALA A 48 -7.00 3.22 9.93
CA ALA A 48 -7.62 4.37 10.57
C ALA A 48 -8.60 5.07 9.62
N LYS A 49 -8.25 5.22 8.34
CA LYS A 49 -9.13 5.81 7.33
C LYS A 49 -10.37 4.96 7.06
N VAL A 50 -10.21 3.63 7.02
CA VAL A 50 -11.34 2.70 6.91
C VAL A 50 -12.30 2.86 8.10
N ASN A 51 -11.75 2.94 9.32
CA ASN A 51 -12.53 3.13 10.54
C ASN A 51 -13.27 4.48 10.57
N GLU A 52 -12.62 5.57 10.16
CA GLU A 52 -13.24 6.89 9.99
C GLU A 52 -14.46 6.81 9.06
N ILE A 53 -14.30 6.19 7.88
CA ILE A 53 -15.36 6.08 6.87
C ILE A 53 -16.51 5.21 7.38
N ASN A 54 -16.23 4.11 8.07
CA ASN A 54 -17.26 3.28 8.70
C ASN A 54 -18.04 4.05 9.75
N ALA A 55 -17.37 4.87 10.57
CA ALA A 55 -18.00 5.69 11.60
C ALA A 55 -18.89 6.80 11.02
N GLU A 56 -18.51 7.38 9.88
CA GLU A 56 -19.34 8.35 9.13
C GLU A 56 -20.58 7.70 8.49
N HIS A 57 -20.53 6.39 8.23
CA HIS A 57 -21.57 5.66 7.51
C HIS A 57 -22.08 4.42 8.27
N PRO A 58 -22.59 4.56 9.51
CA PRO A 58 -22.93 3.42 10.38
C PRO A 58 -24.09 2.55 9.87
N LYS A 59 -24.88 3.06 8.90
CA LYS A 59 -25.99 2.33 8.27
C LYS A 59 -25.55 1.43 7.12
N LEU A 60 -24.33 1.59 6.62
CA LEU A 60 -23.77 0.75 5.55
C LEU A 60 -23.09 -0.48 6.14
N LYS A 61 -22.91 -1.51 5.31
CA LYS A 61 -22.06 -2.64 5.70
C LYS A 61 -20.62 -2.16 5.92
N PRO A 62 -19.97 -2.55 7.02
CA PRO A 62 -18.64 -2.06 7.36
C PRO A 62 -17.61 -2.56 6.34
N ILE A 63 -16.70 -1.67 6.01
CA ILE A 63 -15.48 -1.98 5.25
C ILE A 63 -14.48 -2.60 6.23
N ILE A 64 -13.97 -3.77 5.89
CA ILE A 64 -13.01 -4.53 6.69
C ILE A 64 -11.64 -4.35 6.05
N PHE A 65 -10.69 -3.89 6.86
CA PHE A 65 -9.28 -3.80 6.49
C PHE A 65 -8.58 -5.15 6.65
N SER A 66 -7.64 -5.46 5.77
CA SER A 66 -6.76 -6.62 5.86
C SER A 66 -5.41 -6.29 5.25
N GLY A 67 -4.34 -6.35 6.04
CA GLY A 67 -2.97 -6.18 5.58
C GLY A 67 -2.14 -7.45 5.77
N ASP A 68 -1.39 -7.84 4.74
CA ASP A 68 -0.43 -8.95 4.85
C ASP A 68 0.82 -8.53 5.65
N ASN A 69 1.41 -9.47 6.36
CA ASN A 69 2.66 -9.28 7.14
C ASN A 69 3.89 -9.91 6.47
N SER A 70 3.85 -10.06 5.15
CA SER A 70 4.99 -10.58 4.40
C SER A 70 6.12 -9.56 4.32
N GLN A 71 7.34 -10.01 4.62
CA GLN A 71 8.56 -9.22 4.56
C GLN A 71 9.09 -8.99 3.13
N ILE A 72 8.61 -9.77 2.14
CA ILE A 72 9.11 -9.72 0.76
C ILE A 72 8.12 -9.02 -0.17
N SER A 73 6.84 -9.34 -0.04
CA SER A 73 5.75 -8.75 -0.83
C SER A 73 4.41 -9.09 -0.22
N GLY A 74 3.48 -8.16 -0.19
CA GLY A 74 2.17 -8.37 0.39
C GLY A 74 1.09 -7.51 -0.27
N CYS A 75 -0.13 -7.69 0.21
CA CYS A 75 -1.30 -6.94 -0.21
C CYS A 75 -1.92 -6.24 1.00
N ILE A 76 -2.27 -4.97 0.83
CA ILE A 76 -3.14 -4.22 1.71
C ILE A 76 -4.49 -4.13 1.00
N SER A 77 -5.54 -4.68 1.61
CA SER A 77 -6.87 -4.74 0.99
C SER A 77 -7.96 -4.25 1.92
N ALA A 78 -9.05 -3.77 1.32
CA ALA A 78 -10.27 -3.45 2.02
C ALA A 78 -11.45 -4.17 1.35
N ARG A 79 -12.31 -4.80 2.13
CA ARG A 79 -13.41 -5.66 1.63
C ARG A 79 -14.70 -5.41 2.40
N VAL A 80 -15.84 -5.66 1.79
CA VAL A 80 -17.15 -5.62 2.44
C VAL A 80 -17.81 -6.98 2.32
N MET A 81 -18.29 -7.55 3.42
CA MET A 81 -18.98 -8.83 3.38
C MET A 81 -20.40 -8.67 2.83
N SER A 82 -20.69 -9.24 1.65
CA SER A 82 -22.03 -9.22 1.07
C SER A 82 -22.54 -10.63 0.76
N CYS A 83 -23.60 -11.05 1.47
CA CYS A 83 -24.27 -12.34 1.25
C CYS A 83 -23.30 -13.55 1.25
N GLY A 84 -22.32 -13.56 2.16
CA GLY A 84 -21.34 -14.64 2.27
C GLY A 84 -20.13 -14.52 1.34
N CYS A 85 -20.14 -13.60 0.37
CA CYS A 85 -19.01 -13.34 -0.52
C CYS A 85 -18.37 -11.97 -0.19
N PRO A 86 -17.03 -11.88 -0.03
CA PRO A 86 -16.37 -10.60 0.14
C PRO A 86 -16.35 -9.83 -1.18
N ASP A 87 -16.93 -8.64 -1.19
CA ASP A 87 -16.73 -7.65 -2.24
C ASP A 87 -15.45 -6.85 -1.94
N THR A 88 -14.44 -6.95 -2.79
CA THR A 88 -13.22 -6.16 -2.65
C THR A 88 -13.48 -4.70 -3.02
N VAL A 89 -13.03 -3.76 -2.20
CA VAL A 89 -13.06 -2.32 -2.52
C VAL A 89 -11.78 -1.94 -3.25
N PHE A 90 -10.63 -2.32 -2.68
CA PHE A 90 -9.33 -2.21 -3.32
C PHE A 90 -8.36 -3.31 -2.87
N ASN A 91 -7.34 -3.55 -3.68
CA ASN A 91 -6.12 -4.28 -3.34
C ASN A 91 -4.91 -3.42 -3.73
N LEU A 92 -4.04 -3.12 -2.77
CA LEU A 92 -2.78 -2.41 -2.96
C LEU A 92 -1.63 -3.38 -2.71
N ASN A 93 -0.95 -3.78 -3.77
CA ASN A 93 0.18 -4.70 -3.69
C ASN A 93 1.49 -3.94 -3.50
N TYR A 94 2.35 -4.44 -2.64
CA TYR A 94 3.69 -3.91 -2.42
C TYR A 94 4.75 -5.01 -2.50
N CYS A 95 5.97 -4.64 -2.83
CA CYS A 95 7.13 -5.53 -2.85
C CYS A 95 8.38 -4.84 -2.29
N VAL A 96 9.34 -5.63 -1.82
CA VAL A 96 10.63 -5.13 -1.37
C VAL A 96 11.45 -4.65 -2.56
N VAL A 97 12.09 -3.49 -2.42
CA VAL A 97 13.03 -2.96 -3.42
C VAL A 97 14.36 -3.67 -3.23
N LYS A 98 14.85 -4.33 -4.29
CA LYS A 98 16.13 -5.05 -4.26
C LYS A 98 17.31 -4.08 -4.33
N SER A 99 17.29 -3.20 -5.32
CA SER A 99 18.32 -2.21 -5.59
C SER A 99 17.74 -1.06 -6.39
N THR A 100 18.44 0.08 -6.38
CA THR A 100 18.14 1.21 -7.25
C THR A 100 19.18 1.28 -8.36
N TYR A 101 18.73 1.55 -9.58
CA TYR A 101 19.60 1.78 -10.74
C TYR A 101 19.76 3.28 -10.98
N ALA A 102 21.01 3.73 -11.13
CA ALA A 102 21.33 5.10 -11.52
C ALA A 102 22.31 5.10 -12.68
N PHE A 103 21.99 5.85 -13.73
CA PHE A 103 22.89 6.08 -14.87
C PHE A 103 23.94 7.15 -14.52
N SER A 104 25.17 6.96 -15.01
CA SER A 104 26.29 7.91 -14.88
C SER A 104 26.91 8.12 -16.26
N GLU A 105 27.03 9.38 -16.71
CA GLU A 105 27.65 9.74 -18.01
C GLU A 105 29.19 9.57 -18.00
N ASP A 106 29.77 9.35 -16.84
CA ASP A 106 31.21 9.13 -16.69
C ASP A 106 31.56 7.70 -17.16
N ASN A 107 32.12 7.58 -18.38
CA ASN A 107 32.57 6.33 -19.01
C ASN A 107 33.61 5.54 -18.17
N SER A 108 34.07 6.08 -17.03
CA SER A 108 34.97 5.42 -16.09
C SER A 108 34.25 4.68 -14.94
N LYS A 109 32.92 4.82 -14.82
CA LYS A 109 32.12 4.20 -13.75
C LYS A 109 31.09 3.26 -14.35
N GLU A 110 31.32 1.96 -14.14
CA GLU A 110 30.33 0.92 -14.42
C GLU A 110 28.98 1.24 -13.76
N THR A 111 27.90 0.73 -14.37
CA THR A 111 26.53 0.77 -13.84
C THR A 111 26.50 0.60 -12.32
N ILE A 112 25.91 1.57 -11.61
CA ILE A 112 25.84 1.53 -10.14
C ILE A 112 24.51 0.89 -9.73
N LEU A 113 24.58 -0.34 -9.23
CA LEU A 113 23.50 -0.95 -8.45
C LEU A 113 23.69 -0.51 -6.98
N LEU A 114 22.78 0.32 -6.49
CA LEU A 114 22.77 0.71 -5.08
C LEU A 114 21.93 -0.30 -4.30
N ASP A 115 22.60 -1.11 -3.50
CA ASP A 115 21.93 -2.03 -2.57
C ASP A 115 21.11 -1.24 -1.55
N SER A 116 19.89 -1.70 -1.30
CA SER A 116 18.94 -1.01 -0.41
C SER A 116 19.20 -1.25 1.10
N GLN A 117 20.43 -1.59 1.54
CA GLN A 117 20.79 -1.79 2.96
C GLN A 117 22.19 -1.22 3.28
N LYS A 118 22.51 -0.62 4.43
CA LYS A 118 22.01 -0.74 5.82
C LYS A 118 21.91 0.65 6.48
N GLY A 119 20.80 0.94 7.15
CA GLY A 119 20.78 1.98 8.18
C GLY A 119 21.76 1.58 9.28
N GLY A 120 22.87 2.32 9.39
CA GLY A 120 23.89 2.11 10.39
C GLY A 120 23.32 2.33 11.79
N GLN A 121 23.56 1.36 12.68
CA GLN A 121 23.59 1.60 14.11
C GLN A 121 24.73 2.59 14.41
N SER A 122 24.45 3.60 15.21
CA SER A 122 25.43 4.31 16.03
C SER A 122 24.85 4.43 17.44
#